data_AF-A0AA88UBJ1-F1
#
_entry.id   AF-A0AA88UBJ1-F1
#
_cell.length_a   1.000
_cell.length_b   1.000
_cell.length_c   1.000
_cell.angle_alpha   90.00
_cell.angle_beta   90.00
_cell.angle_gamma   90.00
#
_symmetry.space_group_name_H-M   'P 1'
#
loop_
_entity.id
_entity.type
_entity.pdbx_description
1 polymer ?
#
loop_
_entity_poly.entity_id
_entity_poly.type
_entity_poly.pdbx_seq_one_letter_code
_entity_poly.pdbx_strand_id
1 'polypeptide(L)'
;VSKQPDFLATSTTGANKLVFCGSALSGEEKYHLVKVASDCGATVSKCWKPDVTHVIAATDSNGACARTLKVLMAILKGSWILTVDWLKACNEANQLVNEEPYEVCLDTHGCFGGPKNGRLRAFENVQKLFDGFYFYFNGEFVPAYKNDLLSLVKTAGGTVIESKDQLVALSYGGQVTPKTLVVYNLDRPKGCSLEDEGSIMLQRLEQAEDLADKIGSQVIGHTWILESIAACKLQPLCEH
;
A
#
# COMPACT_ATOMS: atom_id res chain seq x y z
N VAL A 1 -0.39 1.01 -41.58
CA VAL A 1 0.11 2.09 -40.69
C VAL A 1 -1.04 2.50 -39.80
N SER A 2 -1.20 1.81 -38.68
CA SER A 2 -2.30 2.03 -37.74
C SER A 2 -1.82 3.00 -36.67
N LYS A 3 -2.43 4.18 -36.62
CA LYS A 3 -2.13 5.21 -35.61
C LYS A 3 -2.62 4.73 -34.25
N GLN A 4 -1.68 4.56 -33.34
CA GLN A 4 -1.93 4.44 -31.90
C GLN A 4 -2.43 5.82 -31.40
N PRO A 5 -3.43 5.90 -30.52
CA PRO A 5 -3.87 7.18 -29.99
C PRO A 5 -2.84 7.72 -28.99
N ASP A 6 -2.37 8.94 -29.25
CA ASP A 6 -1.49 9.72 -28.38
C ASP A 6 -2.14 9.95 -27.01
N PHE A 7 -1.53 9.43 -25.93
CA PHE A 7 -2.04 9.49 -24.56
C PHE A 7 -1.73 10.82 -23.84
N LEU A 8 -1.20 11.82 -24.53
CA LEU A 8 -0.82 13.11 -23.94
C LEU A 8 -1.65 14.25 -24.54
N ALA A 9 -2.89 14.39 -24.08
CA ALA A 9 -3.66 15.62 -24.25
C ALA A 9 -4.79 15.75 -23.21
N THR A 10 -4.44 15.97 -21.95
CA THR A 10 -5.26 16.79 -21.06
C THR A 10 -4.36 17.70 -20.23
N SER A 11 -3.97 18.83 -20.80
CA SER A 11 -3.61 20.00 -20.01
C SER A 11 -4.81 20.95 -19.94
N THR A 12 -4.93 21.61 -18.79
CA THR A 12 -5.78 22.76 -18.44
C THR A 12 -7.17 22.52 -17.85
N THR A 13 -7.19 22.22 -16.55
CA THR A 13 -8.00 22.96 -15.56
C THR A 13 -7.36 22.81 -14.17
N GLY A 14 -6.63 23.84 -13.73
CA GLY A 14 -5.76 23.83 -12.54
C GLY A 14 -4.37 23.27 -12.84
N ALA A 15 -3.30 24.06 -12.64
CA ALA A 15 -1.94 23.52 -12.73
C ALA A 15 -1.78 22.48 -11.60
N ASN A 16 -1.92 21.20 -11.92
CA ASN A 16 -1.71 20.12 -10.95
C ASN A 16 -0.24 20.17 -10.51
N LYS A 17 -0.03 20.66 -9.30
CA LYS A 17 1.28 20.82 -8.69
C LYS A 17 1.94 19.45 -8.57
N LEU A 18 3.08 19.27 -9.24
CA LEU A 18 3.87 18.04 -9.12
C LEU A 18 4.49 17.95 -7.72
N VAL A 19 4.24 16.82 -7.07
CA VAL A 19 4.79 16.49 -5.75
C VAL A 19 5.44 15.12 -5.83
N PHE A 20 6.76 15.08 -5.63
CA PHE A 20 7.57 13.88 -5.66
C PHE A 20 7.88 13.39 -4.25
N CYS A 21 7.98 12.07 -4.06
CA CYS A 21 8.36 11.46 -2.81
C CYS A 21 9.33 10.29 -3.04
N GLY A 22 10.51 10.33 -2.43
CA GLY A 22 11.46 9.22 -2.51
C GLY A 22 11.10 8.09 -1.53
N SER A 23 11.19 6.84 -1.97
CA SER A 23 10.97 5.63 -1.17
C SER A 23 12.19 4.73 -1.19
N ALA A 24 12.75 4.42 -0.01
CA ALA A 24 13.94 3.58 0.17
C ALA A 24 15.20 4.04 -0.61
N LEU A 25 15.22 5.29 -1.10
CA LEU A 25 16.33 5.82 -1.88
C LEU A 25 17.63 5.97 -1.07
N SER A 26 18.75 5.72 -1.73
CA SER A 26 20.10 6.03 -1.28
C SER A 26 20.33 7.55 -1.16
N GLY A 27 21.47 7.97 -0.61
CA GLY A 27 21.82 9.39 -0.53
C GLY A 27 21.95 10.05 -1.91
N GLU A 28 22.59 9.35 -2.84
CA GLU A 28 22.80 9.78 -4.22
C GLU A 28 21.47 9.87 -4.99
N GLU A 29 20.62 8.86 -4.85
CA GLU A 29 19.30 8.85 -5.50
C GLU A 29 18.39 9.97 -4.99
N LYS A 30 18.44 10.27 -3.68
CA LYS A 30 17.75 11.43 -3.11
C LYS A 30 18.25 12.75 -3.68
N TYR A 31 19.55 12.87 -3.93
CA TYR A 31 20.11 14.06 -4.56
C TYR A 31 19.57 14.22 -5.99
N HIS A 32 19.57 13.16 -6.80
CA HIS A 32 18.99 13.19 -8.15
C HIS A 32 17.51 13.55 -8.14
N LEU A 33 16.73 13.00 -7.20
CA LEU A 33 15.31 13.33 -7.03
C LEU A 33 15.11 14.83 -6.80
N VAL A 34 15.88 15.43 -5.87
CA VAL A 34 15.78 16.84 -5.53
C VAL A 34 16.20 17.72 -6.71
N LYS A 35 17.27 17.33 -7.42
CA LYS A 35 17.73 18.05 -8.61
C LYS A 35 16.64 18.08 -9.69
N VAL A 36 16.15 16.91 -10.12
CA VAL A 36 15.11 16.82 -11.15
C VAL A 36 13.84 17.56 -10.73
N ALA A 37 13.43 17.46 -9.46
CA ALA A 37 12.28 18.19 -8.95
C ALA A 37 12.47 19.72 -9.06
N SER A 38 13.66 20.22 -8.73
CA SER A 38 13.99 21.64 -8.87
C SER A 38 13.92 22.09 -10.33
N ASP A 39 14.46 21.29 -11.25
CA ASP A 39 14.55 21.62 -12.68
C ASP A 39 13.16 21.67 -13.35
N CYS A 40 12.21 20.84 -12.89
CA CYS A 40 10.85 20.80 -13.43
C CYS A 40 9.81 21.59 -12.60
N GLY A 41 10.24 22.31 -11.55
CA GLY A 41 9.34 23.07 -10.67
C GLY A 41 8.43 22.21 -9.78
N ALA A 42 8.76 20.92 -9.61
CA ALA A 42 8.08 20.05 -8.67
C ALA A 42 8.55 20.29 -7.22
N THR A 43 7.74 19.83 -6.26
CA THR A 43 8.12 19.87 -4.84
C THR A 43 8.44 18.48 -4.33
N VAL A 44 9.40 18.36 -3.42
CA VAL A 44 9.76 17.06 -2.81
C VAL A 44 9.20 16.96 -1.39
N SER A 45 8.42 15.92 -1.14
CA SER A 45 7.95 15.57 0.21
C SER A 45 8.79 14.44 0.80
N LYS A 46 9.29 14.64 2.02
CA LYS A 46 10.04 13.60 2.77
C LYS A 46 9.12 12.49 3.29
N CYS A 47 7.87 12.82 3.63
CA CYS A 47 6.86 11.90 4.13
C CYS A 47 5.75 11.72 3.09
N TRP A 48 4.99 10.63 3.21
CA TRP A 48 3.77 10.48 2.41
C TRP A 48 2.78 11.60 2.73
N LYS A 49 2.13 12.14 1.69
CA LYS A 49 1.03 13.09 1.79
C LYS A 49 0.00 12.80 0.68
N PRO A 50 -1.30 13.13 0.87
CA PRO A 50 -2.32 12.85 -0.13
C PRO A 50 -2.13 13.55 -1.48
N ASP A 51 -1.34 14.62 -1.54
CA ASP A 51 -1.02 15.38 -2.75
C ASP A 51 0.20 14.84 -3.50
N VAL A 52 0.83 13.75 -3.02
CA VAL A 52 1.95 13.11 -3.72
C VAL A 52 1.49 12.51 -5.04
N THR A 53 2.02 13.07 -6.12
CA THR A 53 1.74 12.64 -7.51
C THR A 53 2.66 11.52 -7.99
N HIS A 54 3.92 11.52 -7.54
CA HIS A 54 4.95 10.57 -7.97
C HIS A 54 5.74 10.05 -6.78
N VAL A 55 5.86 8.74 -6.67
CA VAL A 55 6.80 8.07 -5.76
C VAL A 55 7.94 7.50 -6.58
N ILE A 56 9.17 7.92 -6.28
CA ILE A 56 10.38 7.30 -6.85
C ILE A 56 10.87 6.24 -5.88
N ALA A 57 10.84 4.99 -6.29
CA ALA A 57 11.21 3.84 -5.48
C ALA A 57 12.56 3.26 -5.91
N ALA A 58 13.40 2.98 -4.91
CA ALA A 58 14.57 2.13 -5.14
C ALA A 58 14.10 0.71 -5.50
N THR A 59 14.79 0.10 -6.45
CA THR A 59 14.56 -1.28 -6.90
C THR A 59 15.82 -2.10 -6.77
N ASP A 60 15.66 -3.41 -6.52
CA ASP A 60 16.77 -4.36 -6.54
C ASP A 60 17.20 -4.72 -7.98
N SER A 61 18.11 -5.68 -8.13
CA SER A 61 18.61 -6.16 -9.42
C SER A 61 17.54 -6.77 -10.33
N ASN A 62 16.37 -7.14 -9.78
CA ASN A 62 15.25 -7.69 -10.52
C ASN A 62 14.21 -6.62 -10.87
N GLY A 63 14.48 -5.35 -10.57
CA GLY A 63 13.51 -4.26 -10.74
C GLY A 63 12.41 -4.28 -9.66
N ALA A 64 12.58 -5.04 -8.58
CA ALA A 64 11.58 -5.17 -7.54
C ALA A 64 11.74 -4.08 -6.47
N CYS A 65 10.64 -3.41 -6.09
CA CYS A 65 10.65 -2.41 -5.02
C CYS A 65 10.23 -3.00 -3.67
N ALA A 66 10.69 -2.40 -2.56
CA ALA A 66 10.24 -2.76 -1.24
C ALA A 66 8.81 -2.21 -0.96
N ARG A 67 8.01 -2.97 -0.21
CA ARG A 67 6.68 -2.56 0.28
C ARG A 67 6.77 -1.53 1.42
N THR A 68 7.16 -0.30 1.10
CA THR A 68 7.12 0.80 2.08
C THR A 68 5.71 1.38 2.19
N LEU A 69 5.41 2.09 3.30
CA LEU A 69 4.17 2.84 3.45
C LEU A 69 3.91 3.78 2.25
N LYS A 70 4.94 4.43 1.72
CA LYS A 70 4.83 5.36 0.59
C LYS A 70 4.39 4.64 -0.69
N VAL A 71 4.96 3.47 -0.97
CA VAL A 71 4.59 2.66 -2.13
C VAL A 71 3.15 2.17 -2.01
N LEU A 72 2.78 1.58 -0.87
CA LEU A 72 1.43 1.05 -0.66
C LEU A 72 0.36 2.16 -0.70
N MET A 73 0.64 3.31 -0.10
CA MET A 73 -0.26 4.47 -0.18
C MET A 73 -0.39 5.03 -1.61
N ALA A 74 0.71 5.07 -2.37
CA ALA A 74 0.70 5.48 -3.77
C ALA A 74 -0.13 4.54 -4.65
N ILE A 75 -0.05 3.22 -4.41
CA ILE A 75 -0.90 2.24 -5.12
C ILE A 75 -2.37 2.54 -4.84
N LEU A 76 -2.75 2.76 -3.58
CA LEU A 76 -4.13 3.05 -3.19
C LEU A 76 -4.67 4.38 -3.73
N LYS A 77 -3.79 5.37 -3.95
CA LYS A 77 -4.17 6.67 -4.52
C LYS A 77 -4.09 6.73 -6.04
N GLY A 78 -3.51 5.71 -6.68
CA GLY A 78 -3.24 5.75 -8.11
C GLY A 78 -2.19 6.81 -8.48
N SER A 79 -1.23 7.06 -7.59
CA SER A 79 -0.05 7.89 -7.91
C SER A 79 0.92 7.10 -8.80
N TRP A 80 1.78 7.80 -9.54
CA TRP A 80 2.87 7.15 -10.26
C TRP A 80 3.88 6.56 -9.27
N ILE A 81 4.36 5.34 -9.56
CA ILE A 81 5.42 4.68 -8.80
C ILE A 81 6.49 4.28 -9.80
N LEU A 82 7.60 5.00 -9.81
CA LEU A 82 8.62 4.92 -10.84
C LEU A 82 9.95 4.49 -10.26
N THR A 83 10.76 3.85 -11.09
CA THR A 83 12.16 3.54 -10.76
C THR A 83 13.00 4.81 -10.79
N VAL A 84 14.21 4.72 -10.22
CA VAL A 84 15.21 5.80 -10.27
C VAL A 84 15.64 6.11 -11.71
N ASP A 85 15.52 5.16 -12.64
CA ASP A 85 15.89 5.37 -14.03
C ASP A 85 15.02 6.41 -14.73
N TRP A 86 13.79 6.65 -14.25
CA TRP A 86 12.99 7.78 -14.72
C TRP A 86 13.67 9.11 -14.44
N LEU A 87 14.27 9.29 -13.25
CA LEU A 87 15.01 10.51 -12.92
C LEU A 87 16.22 10.70 -13.83
N LYS A 88 16.93 9.61 -14.15
CA LYS A 88 18.08 9.64 -15.06
C LYS A 88 17.64 10.08 -16.46
N ALA A 89 16.58 9.48 -16.98
CA ALA A 89 16.02 9.82 -18.28
C ALA A 89 15.51 11.26 -18.35
N CYS A 90 14.83 11.74 -17.30
CA CYS A 90 14.41 13.14 -17.20
C CYS A 90 15.62 14.10 -17.23
N ASN A 91 16.67 13.77 -16.48
CA ASN A 91 17.90 14.57 -16.45
C ASN A 91 18.63 14.55 -17.80
N GLU A 92 18.68 13.43 -18.51
CA GLU A 92 19.28 13.33 -19.85
C GLU A 92 18.49 14.11 -20.90
N ALA A 93 17.16 14.05 -20.84
CA ALA A 93 16.28 14.77 -21.76
C ALA A 93 16.11 16.27 -21.42
N ASN A 94 16.58 16.71 -20.24
CA ASN A 94 16.32 18.04 -19.66
C ASN A 94 14.81 18.40 -19.59
N GLN A 95 13.96 17.39 -19.44
CA GLN A 95 12.51 17.54 -19.31
C GLN A 95 11.90 16.28 -18.70
N LEU A 96 10.64 16.36 -18.25
CA LEU A 96 9.93 15.17 -17.83
C LEU A 96 9.65 14.26 -19.04
N VAL A 97 10.04 13.00 -18.94
CA VAL A 97 9.75 11.98 -19.96
C VAL A 97 8.54 11.15 -19.54
N ASN A 98 7.95 10.43 -20.50
CA ASN A 98 6.83 9.52 -20.24
C ASN A 98 7.16 8.57 -19.07
N GLU A 99 6.24 8.48 -18.12
CA GLU A 99 6.39 7.72 -16.89
C GLU A 99 6.24 6.21 -17.12
N GLU A 100 5.38 5.79 -18.06
CA GLU A 100 5.01 4.37 -18.27
C GLU A 100 6.18 3.40 -18.42
N PRO A 101 7.26 3.70 -19.18
CA PRO A 101 8.38 2.76 -19.35
C PRO A 101 9.18 2.52 -18.07
N TYR A 102 9.06 3.40 -17.08
CA TYR A 102 9.82 3.38 -15.84
C TYR A 102 8.96 3.01 -14.65
N GLU A 103 7.71 2.61 -14.89
CA GLU A 103 6.81 2.20 -13.85
C GLU A 103 7.28 0.90 -13.19
N VAL A 104 7.30 0.89 -11.86
CA VAL A 104 7.59 -0.33 -11.10
C VAL A 104 6.48 -1.35 -11.34
N CYS A 105 6.86 -2.56 -11.73
CA CYS A 105 5.92 -3.65 -11.98
C CYS A 105 5.99 -4.79 -10.95
N LEU A 106 7.07 -4.88 -10.16
CA LEU A 106 7.33 -5.99 -9.24
C LEU A 106 7.70 -5.46 -7.84
N ASP A 107 7.31 -6.19 -6.79
CA ASP A 107 7.80 -5.97 -5.43
C ASP A 107 8.67 -7.13 -4.92
N THR A 108 9.40 -6.90 -3.83
CA THR A 108 10.34 -7.88 -3.25
C THR A 108 9.67 -9.13 -2.67
N HIS A 109 8.34 -9.20 -2.70
CA HIS A 109 7.54 -10.33 -2.22
C HIS A 109 6.78 -11.01 -3.37
N GLY A 110 7.06 -10.64 -4.62
CA GLY A 110 6.53 -11.29 -5.81
C GLY A 110 5.17 -10.77 -6.31
N CYS A 111 4.61 -9.69 -5.75
CA CYS A 111 3.41 -9.09 -6.33
C CYS A 111 3.75 -8.33 -7.61
N PHE A 112 2.95 -8.57 -8.65
CA PHE A 112 3.13 -7.99 -9.97
C PHE A 112 1.96 -7.09 -10.38
N GLY A 113 2.27 -5.94 -11.00
CA GLY A 113 1.30 -5.04 -11.63
C GLY A 113 0.50 -4.13 -10.68
N GLY A 114 0.78 -4.16 -9.38
CA GLY A 114 0.10 -3.35 -8.36
C GLY A 114 0.01 -1.86 -8.67
N PRO A 115 1.14 -1.17 -8.93
CA PRO A 115 1.16 0.25 -9.29
C PRO A 115 0.22 0.60 -10.46
N LYS A 116 0.26 -0.19 -11.54
CA LYS A 116 -0.54 0.03 -12.74
C LYS A 116 -2.02 -0.17 -12.45
N ASN A 117 -2.35 -1.27 -11.75
CA ASN A 117 -3.71 -1.57 -11.33
C ASN A 117 -4.26 -0.45 -10.43
N GLY A 118 -3.45 0.07 -9.51
CA GLY A 118 -3.83 1.19 -8.64
C GLY A 118 -4.20 2.45 -9.42
N ARG A 119 -3.39 2.81 -10.41
CA ARG A 119 -3.68 3.96 -11.28
C ARG A 119 -4.95 3.78 -12.11
N LEU A 120 -5.10 2.62 -12.75
CA LEU A 120 -6.27 2.33 -13.57
C LEU A 120 -7.55 2.37 -12.73
N ARG A 121 -7.54 1.76 -11.53
CA ARG A 121 -8.68 1.81 -10.61
C ARG A 121 -9.02 3.24 -10.17
N ALA A 122 -8.03 4.07 -9.88
CA ALA A 122 -8.25 5.47 -9.51
C ALA A 122 -8.80 6.29 -10.68
N PHE A 123 -8.28 6.06 -11.89
CA PHE A 123 -8.72 6.72 -13.12
C PHE A 123 -10.18 6.35 -13.48
N GLU A 124 -10.53 5.07 -13.36
CA GLU A 124 -11.87 4.55 -13.61
C GLU A 124 -12.85 4.80 -12.44
N ASN A 125 -12.40 5.45 -11.37
CA ASN A 125 -13.17 5.70 -10.13
C ASN A 125 -13.81 4.42 -9.57
N VAL A 126 -13.08 3.31 -9.63
CA VAL A 126 -13.51 2.02 -9.09
C VAL A 126 -13.60 2.13 -7.56
N GLN A 127 -14.61 1.47 -6.99
CA GLN A 127 -14.79 1.33 -5.55
C GLN A 127 -13.47 0.93 -4.85
N LYS A 128 -13.24 1.46 -3.65
CA LYS A 128 -11.98 1.23 -2.92
C LYS A 128 -11.81 -0.25 -2.56
N LEU A 129 -10.56 -0.67 -2.41
CA LEU A 129 -10.18 -2.08 -2.31
C LEU A 129 -10.87 -2.82 -1.14
N PHE A 130 -10.99 -2.15 0.00
CA PHE A 130 -11.58 -2.69 1.23
C PHE A 130 -12.93 -2.07 1.56
N ASP A 131 -13.61 -1.49 0.58
CA ASP A 131 -14.94 -0.95 0.80
C ASP A 131 -15.91 -2.04 1.28
N GLY A 132 -16.67 -1.76 2.34
CA GLY A 132 -17.54 -2.73 3.01
C GLY A 132 -16.85 -3.76 3.91
N PHE A 133 -15.52 -3.69 4.08
CA PHE A 133 -14.79 -4.52 5.04
C PHE A 133 -14.55 -3.81 6.37
N TYR A 134 -14.56 -4.60 7.43
CA TYR A 134 -14.33 -4.15 8.80
C TYR A 134 -13.13 -4.90 9.37
N PHE A 135 -12.21 -4.18 10.00
CA PHE A 135 -10.95 -4.72 10.48
C PHE A 135 -10.84 -4.51 11.97
N TYR A 136 -10.60 -5.59 12.71
CA TYR A 136 -10.26 -5.53 14.12
C TYR A 136 -8.85 -6.10 14.33
N PHE A 137 -7.93 -5.30 14.85
CA PHE A 137 -6.55 -5.72 15.07
C PHE A 137 -6.41 -6.36 16.46
N ASN A 138 -6.28 -7.68 16.50
CA ASN A 138 -6.12 -8.46 17.72
C ASN A 138 -4.63 -8.66 18.06
N GLY A 139 -4.30 -8.48 19.33
CA GLY A 139 -2.93 -8.67 19.85
C GLY A 139 -2.02 -7.45 19.70
N GLU A 140 -0.73 -7.69 19.95
CA GLU A 140 0.29 -6.65 20.03
C GLU A 140 0.99 -6.40 18.69
N PHE A 141 1.15 -5.12 18.37
CA PHE A 141 1.88 -4.63 17.21
C PHE A 141 2.82 -3.52 17.68
N VAL A 142 3.93 -3.33 16.98
CA VAL A 142 4.77 -2.14 17.18
C VAL A 142 3.91 -0.90 16.90
N PRO A 143 3.77 0.07 17.84
CA PRO A 143 2.76 1.13 17.73
C PRO A 143 2.82 1.95 16.42
N ALA A 144 4.02 2.33 15.99
CA ALA A 144 4.19 3.07 14.73
C ALA A 144 3.72 2.25 13.51
N TYR A 145 4.09 0.96 13.47
CA TYR A 145 3.70 0.07 12.38
C TYR A 145 2.19 -0.25 12.40
N LYS A 146 1.59 -0.38 13.58
CA LYS A 146 0.13 -0.50 13.72
C LYS A 146 -0.56 0.71 13.09
N ASN A 147 -0.12 1.92 13.40
CA ASN A 147 -0.71 3.14 12.85
C ASN A 147 -0.60 3.19 11.31
N ASP A 148 0.51 2.72 10.75
CA ASP A 148 0.68 2.60 9.30
C ASP A 148 -0.34 1.62 8.69
N LEU A 149 -0.53 0.44 9.29
CA LEU A 149 -1.54 -0.55 8.86
C LEU A 149 -2.96 0.03 8.94
N LEU A 150 -3.30 0.71 10.04
CA LEU A 150 -4.61 1.36 10.19
C LEU A 150 -4.83 2.44 9.12
N SER A 151 -3.80 3.23 8.82
CA SER A 151 -3.84 4.26 7.79
C SER A 151 -4.05 3.67 6.40
N LEU A 152 -3.39 2.53 6.10
CA LEU A 152 -3.56 1.78 4.86
C LEU A 152 -4.99 1.26 4.72
N VAL A 153 -5.52 0.61 5.76
CA VAL A 153 -6.91 0.11 5.78
C VAL A 153 -7.90 1.23 5.50
N LYS A 154 -7.79 2.35 6.22
CA LYS A 154 -8.68 3.52 6.05
C LYS A 154 -8.56 4.12 4.66
N THR A 155 -7.35 4.24 4.12
CA THR A 155 -7.11 4.77 2.77
C THR A 155 -7.72 3.87 1.70
N ALA A 156 -7.63 2.55 1.90
CA ALA A 156 -8.23 1.52 1.06
C ALA A 156 -9.75 1.38 1.24
N GLY A 157 -10.40 2.20 2.07
CA GLY A 157 -11.86 2.21 2.25
C GLY A 157 -12.39 1.27 3.33
N GLY A 158 -11.51 0.58 4.06
CA GLY A 158 -11.91 -0.28 5.16
C GLY A 158 -12.24 0.49 6.43
N THR A 159 -13.16 -0.06 7.23
CA THR A 159 -13.51 0.47 8.55
C THR A 159 -12.69 -0.21 9.63
N VAL A 160 -12.08 0.56 10.53
CA VAL A 160 -11.32 0.02 11.67
C VAL A 160 -12.22 0.00 12.89
N ILE A 161 -12.31 -1.15 13.55
CA ILE A 161 -12.98 -1.33 14.83
C ILE A 161 -11.96 -1.17 15.96
N GLU A 162 -12.25 -0.29 16.92
CA GLU A 162 -11.27 0.12 17.92
C GLU A 162 -11.32 -0.70 19.22
N SER A 163 -12.46 -1.33 19.52
CA SER A 163 -12.65 -2.12 20.75
C SER A 163 -13.39 -3.43 20.51
N LYS A 164 -13.19 -4.39 21.42
CA LYS A 164 -13.94 -5.66 21.42
C LYS A 164 -15.43 -5.41 21.62
N ASP A 165 -15.83 -4.42 22.41
CA ASP A 165 -17.24 -4.11 22.63
C ASP A 165 -17.93 -3.63 21.36
N GLN A 166 -17.25 -2.80 20.55
CA GLN A 166 -17.76 -2.40 19.23
C GLN A 166 -17.88 -3.60 18.29
N LEU A 167 -16.87 -4.49 18.31
CA LEU A 167 -16.85 -5.71 17.50
C LEU A 167 -18.04 -6.63 17.83
N VAL A 168 -18.30 -6.83 19.12
CA VAL A 168 -19.39 -7.65 19.63
C VAL A 168 -20.76 -6.98 19.37
N ALA A 169 -20.87 -5.66 19.48
CA ALA A 169 -22.11 -4.95 19.15
C ALA A 169 -22.50 -5.11 17.67
N LEU A 170 -21.52 -5.19 16.76
CA LEU A 170 -21.76 -5.40 15.33
C LEU A 170 -22.31 -6.80 15.02
N SER A 171 -21.99 -7.83 15.82
CA SER A 171 -22.48 -9.19 15.59
C SER A 171 -23.94 -9.40 16.01
N TYR A 172 -24.44 -8.64 16.99
CA TYR A 172 -25.83 -8.73 17.47
C TYR A 172 -26.86 -7.93 16.64
N GLY A 173 -26.42 -7.09 15.71
CA GLY A 173 -27.25 -6.11 14.99
C GLY A 173 -28.19 -6.64 13.90
N GLY A 174 -28.21 -7.95 13.61
CA GLY A 174 -29.22 -8.59 12.74
C GLY A 174 -29.26 -8.17 11.26
N GLN A 175 -28.38 -7.27 10.80
CA GLN A 175 -28.17 -6.99 9.37
C GLN A 175 -26.94 -7.75 8.86
N VAL A 176 -26.98 -8.11 7.57
CA VAL A 176 -25.92 -8.77 6.79
C VAL A 176 -24.56 -8.57 7.43
N THR A 177 -23.96 -9.64 7.94
CA THR A 177 -22.67 -9.58 8.63
C THR A 177 -21.71 -8.77 7.76
N PRO A 178 -21.25 -7.59 8.21
CA PRO A 178 -20.18 -6.91 7.51
C PRO A 178 -19.02 -7.88 7.38
N LYS A 179 -18.29 -7.87 6.25
CA LYS A 179 -17.11 -8.72 6.06
C LYS A 179 -16.03 -8.29 7.06
N THR A 180 -16.16 -8.83 8.27
CA THR A 180 -15.35 -8.51 9.42
C THR A 180 -14.16 -9.45 9.38
N LEU A 181 -12.99 -8.87 9.60
CA LEU A 181 -11.71 -9.55 9.54
C LEU A 181 -10.96 -9.27 10.84
N VAL A 182 -10.70 -10.33 11.60
CA VAL A 182 -9.84 -10.28 12.77
C VAL A 182 -8.40 -10.40 12.29
N VAL A 183 -7.63 -9.33 12.48
CA VAL A 183 -6.26 -9.22 11.99
C VAL A 183 -5.29 -9.56 13.12
N TYR A 184 -4.42 -10.55 12.93
CA TYR A 184 -3.37 -10.88 13.89
C TYR A 184 -1.97 -10.58 13.35
N ASN A 185 -1.03 -10.42 14.29
CA ASN A 185 0.34 -10.06 13.97
C ASN A 185 1.18 -11.29 13.60
N LEU A 186 1.75 -11.26 12.39
CA LEU A 186 2.63 -12.31 11.85
C LEU A 186 4.12 -11.94 11.95
N ASP A 187 4.44 -10.77 12.51
CA ASP A 187 5.82 -10.38 12.72
C ASP A 187 6.46 -11.26 13.80
N ARG A 188 7.70 -11.66 13.53
CA ARG A 188 8.51 -12.39 14.50
C ARG A 188 8.63 -11.61 15.81
N PRO A 189 8.37 -12.24 16.97
CA PRO A 189 8.60 -11.63 18.27
C PRO A 189 10.07 -11.21 18.42
N LYS A 190 10.33 -10.02 18.94
CA LYS A 190 11.70 -9.51 19.12
C LYS A 190 12.27 -10.00 20.45
N GLY A 191 13.51 -10.48 20.43
CA GLY A 191 14.27 -10.79 21.65
C GLY A 191 13.88 -12.09 22.35
N CYS A 192 13.17 -12.99 21.68
CA CYS A 192 12.78 -14.31 22.18
C CYS A 192 13.62 -15.42 21.54
N SER A 193 13.65 -16.61 22.16
CA SER A 193 14.23 -17.81 21.55
C SER A 193 13.35 -18.35 20.41
N LEU A 194 13.86 -19.29 19.60
CA LEU A 194 13.09 -19.90 18.49
C LEU A 194 11.88 -20.71 18.97
N GLU A 195 11.98 -21.37 20.12
CA GLU A 195 10.89 -22.17 20.71
C GLU A 195 9.77 -21.25 21.24
N ASP A 196 10.17 -20.15 21.88
CA ASP A 196 9.25 -19.10 22.31
C ASP A 196 8.58 -18.40 21.12
N GLU A 197 9.31 -18.19 20.02
CA GLU A 197 8.77 -17.60 18.79
C GLU A 197 7.59 -18.42 18.24
N GLY A 198 7.75 -19.74 18.09
CA GLY A 198 6.67 -20.61 17.62
C GLY A 198 5.46 -20.58 18.53
N SER A 199 5.68 -20.63 19.85
CA SER A 199 4.62 -20.60 20.86
C SER A 199 3.85 -19.28 20.85
N ILE A 200 4.53 -18.15 20.75
CA ILE A 200 3.90 -16.82 20.70
C ILE A 200 3.08 -16.66 19.41
N MET A 201 3.61 -17.13 18.28
CA MET A 201 2.92 -17.03 16.99
C MET A 201 1.65 -17.89 16.95
N LEU A 202 1.71 -19.11 17.50
CA LEU A 202 0.54 -19.98 17.66
C LEU A 202 -0.51 -19.34 18.57
N GLN A 203 -0.08 -18.82 19.74
CA GLN A 203 -0.98 -18.16 20.68
C GLN A 203 -1.71 -16.96 20.06
N ARG A 204 -1.03 -16.17 19.21
CA ARG A 204 -1.66 -15.04 18.50
C ARG A 204 -2.75 -15.49 17.53
N LEU A 205 -2.53 -16.61 16.85
CA LEU A 205 -3.50 -17.21 15.94
C LEU A 205 -4.71 -17.73 16.72
N GLU A 206 -4.49 -18.59 17.73
CA GLU A 206 -5.55 -19.15 18.57
C GLU A 206 -6.43 -18.06 19.19
N GLN A 207 -5.83 -16.99 19.72
CA GLN A 207 -6.59 -15.86 20.28
C GLN A 207 -7.42 -15.11 19.24
N ALA A 208 -6.96 -15.05 17.98
CA ALA A 208 -7.69 -14.41 16.90
C ALA A 208 -8.83 -15.29 16.40
N GLU A 209 -8.62 -16.61 16.29
CA GLU A 209 -9.62 -17.63 15.94
C GLU A 209 -10.72 -17.70 17.00
N ASP A 210 -10.36 -17.83 18.28
CA ASP A 210 -11.30 -17.81 19.40
C ASP A 210 -12.20 -16.57 19.40
N LEU A 211 -11.66 -15.42 18.97
CA LEU A 211 -12.41 -14.18 18.88
C LEU A 211 -13.31 -14.16 17.64
N ALA A 212 -12.80 -14.60 16.50
CA ALA A 212 -13.53 -14.66 15.25
C ALA A 212 -14.71 -15.63 15.32
N ASP A 213 -14.53 -16.80 15.94
CA ASP A 213 -15.57 -17.81 16.14
C ASP A 213 -16.73 -17.27 16.98
N LYS A 214 -16.43 -16.51 18.04
CA LYS A 214 -17.45 -15.90 18.92
C LYS A 214 -18.36 -14.92 18.20
N ILE A 215 -17.91 -14.32 17.10
CA ILE A 215 -18.64 -13.29 16.36
C ILE A 215 -19.02 -13.72 14.93
N GLY A 216 -18.69 -14.95 14.52
CA GLY A 216 -18.91 -15.45 13.17
C GLY A 216 -18.11 -14.70 12.10
N SER A 217 -16.85 -14.34 12.39
CA SER A 217 -15.96 -13.56 11.52
C SER A 217 -14.84 -14.45 10.96
N GLN A 218 -14.04 -13.92 10.02
CA GLN A 218 -12.84 -14.58 9.52
C GLN A 218 -11.57 -14.01 10.16
N VAL A 219 -10.51 -14.80 10.20
CA VAL A 219 -9.18 -14.42 10.68
C VAL A 219 -8.24 -14.22 9.50
N ILE A 220 -7.40 -13.18 9.57
CA ILE A 220 -6.32 -12.96 8.60
C ILE A 220 -5.04 -12.50 9.31
N GLY A 221 -3.89 -12.88 8.74
CA GLY A 221 -2.63 -12.24 9.09
C GLY A 221 -2.56 -10.82 8.54
N HIS A 222 -1.88 -9.91 9.24
CA HIS A 222 -1.72 -8.54 8.76
C HIS A 222 -1.03 -8.43 7.38
N THR A 223 -0.27 -9.45 6.97
CA THR A 223 0.37 -9.50 5.64
C THR A 223 -0.65 -9.59 4.51
N TRP A 224 -1.83 -10.16 4.74
CA TRP A 224 -2.93 -10.20 3.75
C TRP A 224 -3.34 -8.78 3.30
N ILE A 225 -3.32 -7.82 4.24
CA ILE A 225 -3.60 -6.40 3.95
C ILE A 225 -2.53 -5.86 2.99
N LEU A 226 -1.26 -6.11 3.31
CA LEU A 226 -0.13 -5.64 2.51
C LEU A 226 -0.13 -6.25 1.12
N GLU A 227 -0.36 -7.56 1.00
CA GLU A 227 -0.41 -8.29 -0.27
C GLU A 227 -1.60 -7.88 -1.13
N SER A 228 -2.76 -7.64 -0.51
CA SER A 228 -3.94 -7.16 -1.23
C SER A 228 -3.70 -5.77 -1.81
N ILE A 229 -3.09 -4.87 -1.03
CA ILE A 229 -2.75 -3.53 -1.49
C ILE A 229 -1.63 -3.59 -2.55
N ALA A 230 -0.59 -4.38 -2.32
CA ALA A 230 0.56 -4.48 -3.21
C ALA A 230 0.19 -5.04 -4.58
N ALA A 231 -0.79 -5.95 -4.67
CA ALA A 231 -1.35 -6.42 -5.95
C ALA A 231 -2.47 -5.49 -6.50
N CYS A 232 -2.95 -4.55 -5.68
CA CYS A 232 -4.17 -3.78 -5.87
C CYS A 232 -5.40 -4.67 -6.19
N LYS A 233 -5.48 -5.81 -5.51
CA LYS A 233 -6.49 -6.85 -5.70
C LYS A 233 -6.66 -7.61 -4.38
N LEU A 234 -7.90 -7.91 -4.00
CA LEU A 234 -8.17 -8.72 -2.81
C LEU A 234 -7.53 -10.11 -2.95
N GLN A 235 -6.67 -10.46 -2.00
CA GLN A 235 -6.16 -11.83 -1.92
C GLN A 235 -7.26 -12.78 -1.44
N PRO A 236 -7.22 -14.06 -1.86
CA PRO A 236 -8.09 -15.08 -1.28
C PRO A 236 -7.97 -15.07 0.24
N LEU A 237 -9.11 -15.21 0.92
CA LEU A 237 -9.13 -15.47 2.34
C LEU A 237 -8.87 -16.98 2.46
N CYS A 238 -7.73 -17.37 3.03
CA CYS A 238 -7.48 -18.79 3.28
C CYS A 238 -8.48 -19.25 4.35
N GLU A 239 -9.29 -20.25 4.01
CA GLU A 239 -9.99 -21.05 5.01
C GLU A 239 -8.91 -21.95 5.65
N HIS A 240 -8.69 -21.78 6.95
CA HIS A 240 -7.82 -22.66 7.74
C HIS A 240 -8.61 -23.89 8.19
#